data_AF-W3AJ92-F1
#
_entry.id   AF-W3AJ92-F1
#
_cell.length_a   1.000
_cell.length_b   1.000
_cell.length_c   1.000
_cell.angle_alpha   90.00
_cell.angle_beta   90.00
_cell.angle_gamma   90.00
#
_symmetry.space_group_name_H-M   'P 1'
#
loop_
_entity.id
_entity.type
_entity.pdbx_description
1 polymer ?
#
loop_
_entity_poly.entity_id
_entity_poly.type
_entity_poly.pdbx_seq_one_letter_code
_entity_poly.pdbx_strand_id
1 'polypeptide(L)'
;MEKREWYSPSANGDGKIYNCLYRNEHLDQKAVIVIVHGMQSHSGRYLEWTSELTSLGFTVAMLDLQGHGKSQNHSGSLGEKNGWIYML
;
A
#
# COMPACT_ATOMS: atom_id res chain seq x y z
N MET A 1 -13.43 -10.14 6.84
CA MET A 1 -12.29 -9.27 6.48
C MET A 1 -12.87 -7.98 5.96
N GLU A 2 -12.91 -7.01 6.85
CA GLU A 2 -13.52 -5.72 6.61
C GLU A 2 -12.47 -4.82 5.98
N LYS A 3 -12.86 -4.05 4.96
CA LYS A 3 -11.97 -3.14 4.23
C LYS A 3 -12.35 -1.70 4.51
N ARG A 4 -11.35 -0.87 4.81
CA ARG A 4 -11.44 0.59 4.80
C ARG A 4 -10.50 1.15 3.76
N GLU A 5 -10.93 2.15 3.00
CA GLU A 5 -10.11 2.82 2.01
C GLU A 5 -10.30 4.33 2.05
N TRP A 6 -9.21 5.07 1.84
CA TRP A 6 -9.22 6.52 1.84
C TRP A 6 -8.05 7.06 1.00
N TYR A 7 -8.12 8.35 0.70
CA TYR A 7 -7.00 9.08 0.10
C TYR A 7 -6.41 10.07 1.10
N SER A 8 -5.09 10.22 1.06
CA SER A 8 -4.35 11.26 1.78
C SER A 8 -3.58 12.13 0.78
N PRO A 9 -3.28 13.40 1.07
CA PRO A 9 -2.38 14.20 0.24
C PRO A 9 -1.01 13.52 0.15
N SER A 10 -0.37 13.56 -1.03
CA SER A 10 1.02 13.12 -1.14
C SER A 10 1.95 14.05 -0.37
N ALA A 11 2.97 13.49 0.27
CA ALA A 11 3.90 14.24 1.12
C ALA A 11 4.71 15.29 0.33
N ASN A 12 4.92 15.07 -0.96
CA ASN A 12 5.58 16.02 -1.87
C ASN A 12 4.62 17.08 -2.44
N GLY A 13 3.34 17.07 -2.05
CA GLY A 13 2.30 17.99 -2.54
C GLY A 13 1.73 17.62 -3.91
N ASP A 14 2.20 16.56 -4.55
CA ASP A 14 1.79 16.17 -5.89
C ASP A 14 0.83 14.97 -5.86
N GLY A 15 -0.46 15.24 -6.04
CA GLY A 15 -1.49 14.20 -6.11
C GLY A 15 -1.94 13.66 -4.75
N LYS A 16 -2.47 12.42 -4.76
CA LYS A 16 -3.08 11.77 -3.60
C LYS A 16 -2.61 10.33 -3.50
N ILE A 17 -2.41 9.87 -2.26
CA ILE A 17 -2.04 8.50 -1.92
C ILE A 17 -3.30 7.72 -1.56
N TYR A 18 -3.59 6.67 -2.31
CA TYR A 18 -4.56 5.65 -1.96
C TYR A 18 -4.04 4.80 -0.81
N ASN A 19 -4.85 4.67 0.23
CA ASN A 19 -4.59 3.83 1.39
C ASN A 19 -5.72 2.82 1.53
N CYS A 20 -5.38 1.61 1.93
CA CYS A 20 -6.36 0.60 2.32
C CYS A 20 -5.92 -0.12 3.59
N LEU A 21 -6.90 -0.49 4.41
CA LEU A 21 -6.71 -1.21 5.65
C LEU A 21 -7.72 -2.35 5.71
N TYR A 22 -7.23 -3.53 6.07
CA TYR A 22 -7.99 -4.74 6.22
C TYR A 22 -7.81 -5.26 7.65
N ARG A 23 -8.89 -5.69 8.27
CA ARG A 23 -8.84 -6.38 9.57
C ARG A 23 -9.95 -7.42 9.65
N ASN A 24 -9.87 -8.28 10.65
CA ASN A 24 -10.98 -9.11 11.08
C ASN A 24 -11.51 -8.55 12.40
N GLU A 25 -12.64 -7.85 12.37
CA GLU A 25 -13.22 -7.18 13.54
C GLU A 25 -13.73 -8.15 14.62
N HIS A 26 -13.83 -9.44 14.30
CA HIS A 26 -14.23 -10.47 15.26
C HIS A 26 -13.05 -11.05 16.06
N LEU A 27 -11.82 -10.59 15.80
CA LEU A 27 -10.61 -11.03 16.50
C LEU A 27 -9.95 -9.86 17.22
N ASP A 28 -9.27 -10.16 18.32
CA ASP A 28 -8.34 -9.22 18.94
C ASP A 28 -7.14 -8.96 18.01
N GLN A 29 -6.83 -7.69 17.80
CA GLN A 29 -5.77 -7.29 16.88
C GLN A 29 -4.41 -7.39 17.55
N LYS A 30 -3.57 -8.30 17.05
CA LYS A 30 -2.23 -8.58 17.60
C LYS A 30 -1.22 -7.48 17.28
N ALA A 31 -1.24 -7.01 16.04
CA ALA A 31 -0.36 -5.97 15.52
C ALA A 31 -0.90 -5.42 14.19
N VAL A 32 -0.26 -4.34 13.71
CA VAL A 32 -0.46 -3.81 12.36
C VAL A 32 0.73 -4.24 11.49
N ILE A 33 0.45 -4.85 10.34
CA ILE A 33 1.43 -5.15 9.29
C ILE A 33 1.22 -4.16 8.15
N VAL A 34 2.29 -3.49 7.73
CA VAL A 34 2.26 -2.59 6.58
C VAL A 34 2.94 -3.28 5.40
N ILE A 35 2.19 -3.54 4.33
CA ILE A 35 2.77 -4.07 3.08
C ILE A 35 3.02 -2.89 2.14
N VAL A 36 4.29 -2.73 1.74
CA VAL A 36 4.73 -1.74 0.75
C VAL A 36 5.11 -2.49 -0.52
N HIS A 37 4.47 -2.13 -1.64
CA HIS A 37 4.74 -2.79 -2.92
C HIS A 37 6.00 -2.22 -3.60
N GLY A 38 6.57 -3.00 -4.53
CA GLY A 38 7.72 -2.56 -5.34
C GLY A 38 7.34 -1.74 -6.58
N MET A 39 8.35 -1.49 -7.42
CA MET A 39 8.21 -0.84 -8.72
C MET A 39 7.22 -1.58 -9.64
N GLN A 40 6.41 -0.84 -10.40
CA GLN A 40 5.41 -1.41 -11.34
C GLN A 40 4.44 -2.40 -10.68
N SER A 41 4.08 -2.14 -9.43
CA SER A 41 3.13 -2.94 -8.65
C SER A 41 2.03 -2.05 -8.04
N HIS A 42 1.13 -2.65 -7.25
CA HIS A 42 0.11 -1.97 -6.47
C HIS A 42 -0.38 -2.87 -5.32
N SER A 43 -1.01 -2.28 -4.30
CA SER A 43 -1.52 -2.95 -3.09
C SER A 43 -2.41 -4.16 -3.38
N GLY A 44 -3.28 -4.06 -4.41
CA GLY A 44 -4.19 -5.14 -4.80
C GLY A 44 -3.53 -6.48 -5.16
N ARG A 45 -2.23 -6.53 -5.46
CA ARG A 45 -1.51 -7.80 -5.73
C ARG A 45 -1.27 -8.63 -4.46
N TYR A 46 -1.45 -8.04 -3.28
CA TYR A 46 -1.18 -8.67 -1.98
C TYR A 46 -2.45 -9.09 -1.23
N LEU A 47 -3.60 -9.15 -1.91
CA LEU A 47 -4.88 -9.50 -1.28
C LEU A 47 -4.91 -10.92 -0.71
N GLU A 48 -4.23 -11.88 -1.33
CA GLU A 48 -4.12 -13.25 -0.83
C GLU A 48 -3.41 -13.28 0.54
N TRP A 49 -2.22 -12.70 0.62
CA TRP A 49 -1.48 -12.50 1.87
C TRP A 49 -2.29 -11.73 2.91
N THR A 50 -3.02 -10.70 2.47
CA THR A 50 -3.89 -9.91 3.35
C THR A 50 -4.99 -10.77 3.98
N SER A 51 -5.61 -11.65 3.19
CA SER A 51 -6.62 -12.58 3.69
C SER A 51 -6.05 -13.55 4.73
N GLU A 52 -4.87 -14.10 4.47
CA GLU A 52 -4.19 -14.99 5.42
C GLU A 52 -3.83 -14.27 6.73
N LEU A 53 -3.17 -13.10 6.65
CA LEU A 53 -2.75 -12.35 7.82
C LEU A 53 -3.93 -11.86 8.68
N THR A 54 -5.02 -11.41 8.05
CA THR A 54 -6.22 -10.99 8.78
C THR A 54 -6.93 -12.16 9.45
N SER A 55 -6.88 -13.37 8.88
CA SER A 55 -7.38 -14.59 9.53
C SER A 55 -6.59 -14.96 10.80
N LEU A 56 -5.34 -14.53 10.90
CA LEU A 56 -4.46 -14.73 12.05
C LEU A 56 -4.59 -13.62 13.12
N GLY A 57 -5.47 -12.63 12.94
CA GLY A 57 -5.68 -11.53 13.88
C GLY A 57 -4.73 -10.36 13.70
N PHE A 58 -4.12 -10.19 12.52
CA PHE A 58 -3.37 -8.98 12.18
C PHE A 58 -4.24 -7.98 11.43
N THR A 59 -4.08 -6.70 11.75
CA THR A 59 -4.55 -5.61 10.88
C THR A 59 -3.50 -5.41 9.78
N VAL A 60 -3.93 -5.38 8.52
CA VAL A 60 -3.04 -5.19 7.37
C VAL A 60 -3.34 -3.85 6.72
N ALA A 61 -2.36 -2.96 6.70
CA ALA A 61 -2.43 -1.68 6.01
C ALA A 61 -1.55 -1.70 4.76
N MET A 62 -2.01 -1.06 3.69
CA MET A 62 -1.26 -0.92 2.44
C MET A 62 -1.54 0.46 1.85
N LEU A 63 -0.61 0.91 1.02
CA LEU A 63 -0.80 2.07 0.15
C LEU A 63 -0.39 1.74 -1.27
N ASP A 64 -0.96 2.45 -2.24
CA ASP A 64 -0.34 2.54 -3.55
C ASP A 64 0.66 3.70 -3.52
N LEU A 65 1.93 3.42 -3.81
CA LEU A 65 2.99 4.42 -3.86
C LEU A 65 2.67 5.46 -4.94
N GLN A 66 3.18 6.68 -4.78
CA GLN A 66 3.01 7.76 -5.76
C GLN A 66 3.34 7.26 -7.17
N GLY A 67 2.47 7.60 -8.12
CA GLY A 67 2.65 7.22 -9.52
C GLY A 67 2.39 5.74 -9.84
N HIS A 68 1.81 4.99 -8.90
CA HIS A 68 1.44 3.59 -9.04
C HIS A 68 -0.01 3.34 -8.62
N GLY A 69 -0.60 2.27 -9.15
CA GLY A 69 -1.95 1.84 -8.79
C GLY A 69 -2.97 2.97 -8.82
N LYS A 70 -3.76 3.08 -7.74
CA LYS A 70 -4.76 4.14 -7.56
C LYS A 70 -4.17 5.50 -7.16
N SER A 71 -2.88 5.57 -6.85
CA SER A 71 -2.15 6.81 -6.57
C SER A 71 -1.44 7.36 -7.82
N GLN A 72 -1.79 6.86 -9.01
CA GLN A 72 -1.16 7.28 -10.24
C GLN A 72 -1.75 8.59 -10.77
N ASN A 73 -1.01 9.69 -10.58
CA ASN A 73 -1.21 10.99 -11.26
C ASN A 73 -0.31 11.13 -12.50
N HIS A 74 0.91 10.58 -12.41
CA HIS A 74 1.89 10.41 -13.47
C HIS A 74 2.58 9.05 -13.26
N SER A 75 3.37 8.56 -14.21
CA SER A 75 4.13 7.32 -14.02
C SER A 75 5.13 7.48 -12.88
N GLY A 76 5.17 6.50 -11.96
CA GLY A 76 6.18 6.44 -10.92
C GLY A 76 7.59 6.43 -11.50
N SER A 77 8.51 7.17 -10.89
CA SER A 77 9.90 7.30 -11.31
C SER A 77 10.83 7.08 -10.12
N LEU A 78 12.02 6.52 -10.39
CA LEU A 78 13.09 6.35 -9.39
C LEU A 78 14.16 7.44 -9.48
N GLY A 79 14.00 8.38 -10.40
CA GLY A 79 14.99 9.42 -10.69
C GLY A 79 14.98 9.76 -12.18
N GLU A 80 15.40 10.98 -12.52
CA GLU A 80 15.41 11.47 -13.91
C GLU A 80 16.34 10.66 -14.81
N LYS A 81 17.50 10.29 -14.27
CA LYS A 81 18.47 9.41 -14.91
C LYS A 81 18.84 8.40 -13.88
N ASN A 82 18.91 7.14 -14.32
CA ASN A 82 19.66 6.19 -13.55
C ASN A 82 19.15 6.11 -12.08
N GLY A 83 17.82 6.02 -11.87
CA GLY A 83 17.23 6.00 -10.52
C GLY A 83 17.33 4.67 -9.77
N TRP A 84 17.27 3.56 -10.50
CA TRP A 84 17.44 2.20 -9.99
C TRP A 84 18.73 1.84 -9.21
N ILE A 85 19.85 2.58 -9.31
CA ILE A 85 21.11 2.33 -8.56
C ILE A 85 20.99 2.74 -7.10
N TYR A 86 19.99 3.54 -6.78
CA TYR A 86 19.66 3.93 -5.41
C TYR A 86 18.63 2.98 -4.79
N MET A 87 18.11 2.02 -5.57
CA MET A 87 17.39 0.87 -5.04
C MET A 87 18.42 -0.24 -4.85
N LEU A 88 18.51 -0.75 -3.62
CA LEU A 88 19.49 -1.74 -3.16
C LEU A 88 19.72 -2.90 -4.15
#